data_AF-A0A521ZQT5-F1
#
_entry.id   AF-A0A521ZQT5-F1
#
_cell.length_a   1.000
_cell.length_b   1.000
_cell.length_c   1.000
_cell.angle_alpha   90.00
_cell.angle_beta   90.00
_cell.angle_gamma   90.00
#
_symmetry.space_group_name_H-M   'P 1'
#
loop_
_entity.id
_entity.type
_entity.pdbx_description
1 polymer ?
#
loop_
_entity_poly.entity_id
_entity_poly.type
_entity_poly.pdbx_seq_one_letter_code
_entity_poly.pdbx_strand_id
1 'polypeptide(L)'
;MEKYEPIHHGSPPGMREISGEAADVIRLLHRGVWAGKLVNGQELPVGGSLFSDDLTIRLKLDFDSFEDQLGSFTAERIWDAYERNKKALIEWLHKAGSNIDPYVYYACYQAQMKMQQLLEFDPVVPTNSSERKKVYDGEGIPKLSDFKGKSECAEQAALGKYLLQRIGVESAYVSGIGMQDANDSDEYPEEHSFLVMKNPKHKGGTLIFDIARPHSQKSVSRILDTDVPMTYKLLQNHEELLVGATDVLGKGGRLWFGVGEPVAGKHTTISEVPTGQKLKRE
;
A
#
# COMPACT_ATOMS: atom_id res chain seq x y z
N MET A 1 10.17 33.19 -14.59
CA MET A 1 8.89 32.46 -14.74
C MET A 1 9.10 31.41 -15.79
N GLU A 2 9.48 30.20 -15.38
CA GLU A 2 9.50 29.06 -16.30
C GLU A 2 8.06 28.66 -16.62
N LYS A 3 7.75 28.56 -17.90
CA LYS A 3 6.43 28.19 -18.40
C LYS A 3 6.22 26.71 -18.12
N TYR A 4 5.25 26.41 -17.26
CA TYR A 4 4.73 25.05 -17.10
C TYR A 4 4.02 24.66 -18.40
N GLU A 5 4.63 23.79 -19.20
CA GLU A 5 3.95 23.20 -20.36
C GLU A 5 3.05 22.05 -19.87
N PRO A 6 1.72 22.14 -20.05
CA PRO A 6 0.84 21.06 -19.64
C PRO A 6 1.04 19.86 -20.56
N ILE A 7 1.33 18.71 -19.96
CA ILE A 7 1.39 17.42 -20.65
C ILE A 7 -0.02 17.14 -21.19
N HIS A 8 -0.16 17.12 -22.51
CA HIS A 8 -1.41 16.75 -23.19
C HIS A 8 -1.73 15.28 -22.91
N HIS A 9 -2.66 15.03 -21.98
CA HIS A 9 -3.29 13.72 -21.79
C HIS A 9 -4.47 13.60 -22.75
N GLY A 10 -4.20 13.09 -23.96
CA GLY A 10 -5.24 12.59 -24.85
C GLY A 10 -5.72 11.23 -24.36
N SER A 11 -7.04 11.11 -24.13
CA SER A 11 -7.74 9.88 -23.73
C SER A 11 -7.26 9.25 -22.39
N PRO A 12 -8.10 8.45 -21.69
CA PRO A 12 -7.60 7.65 -20.57
C PRO A 12 -6.38 6.85 -21.05
N PRO A 13 -5.29 6.76 -20.27
CA PRO A 13 -4.09 6.04 -20.68
C PRO A 13 -4.51 4.64 -21.10
N GLY A 14 -4.35 4.35 -22.39
CA GLY A 14 -4.64 3.06 -22.97
C GLY A 14 -3.92 1.99 -22.16
N MET A 15 -4.73 1.16 -21.50
CA MET A 15 -4.35 -0.08 -20.84
C MET A 15 -3.42 -0.86 -21.77
N ARG A 16 -2.14 -0.91 -21.44
CA ARG A 16 -1.23 -1.90 -22.01
C ARG A 16 -1.09 -3.01 -20.99
N GLU A 17 -1.66 -4.17 -21.30
CA GLU A 17 -1.23 -5.42 -20.66
C GLU A 17 0.27 -5.56 -20.89
N ILE A 18 1.04 -5.50 -19.81
CA ILE A 18 2.42 -5.98 -19.82
C ILE A 18 2.36 -7.47 -19.47
N SER A 19 2.74 -8.25 -20.46
CA SER A 19 2.95 -9.69 -20.44
C SER A 19 3.77 -10.19 -19.25
N GLY A 20 3.36 -11.31 -18.65
CA GLY A 20 4.30 -12.42 -18.43
C GLY A 20 4.48 -12.98 -17.02
N GLU A 21 3.78 -12.51 -15.99
CA GLU A 21 3.86 -13.13 -14.66
C GLU A 21 2.45 -13.31 -14.08
N ALA A 22 2.14 -14.50 -13.56
CA ALA A 22 0.80 -14.86 -13.10
C ALA A 22 0.27 -13.84 -12.08
N ALA A 23 -0.62 -12.96 -12.54
CA ALA A 23 -1.10 -11.80 -11.79
C ALA A 23 -1.89 -12.18 -10.53
N ASP A 24 -2.37 -13.42 -10.46
CA ASP A 24 -3.33 -13.91 -9.47
C ASP A 24 -2.66 -14.65 -8.29
N VAL A 25 -1.33 -14.66 -8.21
CA VAL A 25 -0.59 -15.44 -7.20
C VAL A 25 -0.13 -14.56 -6.04
N ILE A 26 -0.56 -14.91 -4.83
CA ILE A 26 0.06 -14.45 -3.58
C ILE A 26 1.47 -15.05 -3.51
N ARG A 27 2.48 -14.20 -3.42
CA ARG A 27 3.89 -14.61 -3.33
C ARG A 27 4.40 -14.37 -1.92
N LEU A 28 5.00 -15.39 -1.34
CA LEU A 28 5.58 -15.29 -0.01
C LEU A 28 6.89 -14.51 -0.06
N LEU A 29 7.13 -13.74 1.00
CA LEU A 29 8.40 -13.09 1.35
C LEU A 29 8.82 -13.62 2.72
N HIS A 30 10.06 -13.35 3.14
CA HIS A 30 10.45 -13.61 4.53
C HIS A 30 9.55 -12.79 5.47
N ARG A 31 8.74 -13.48 6.29
CA ARG A 31 7.76 -12.89 7.22
C ARG A 31 6.85 -11.83 6.58
N GLY A 32 6.49 -12.05 5.31
CA GLY A 32 5.71 -11.08 4.55
C GLY A 32 5.08 -11.67 3.30
N VAL A 33 4.37 -10.83 2.57
CA VAL A 33 3.62 -11.25 1.39
C VAL A 33 3.62 -10.17 0.34
N TRP A 34 3.64 -10.58 -0.94
CA TRP A 34 3.42 -9.71 -2.09
C TRP A 34 2.27 -10.25 -2.93
N ALA A 35 1.24 -9.43 -3.18
CA ALA A 35 0.12 -9.81 -4.01
C ALA A 35 -0.23 -8.72 -5.04
N GLY A 36 0.00 -9.00 -6.33
CA GLY A 36 -0.33 -8.10 -7.43
C GLY A 36 -1.83 -8.00 -7.72
N LYS A 37 -2.59 -9.01 -7.30
CA LYS A 37 -4.06 -9.07 -7.40
C LYS A 37 -4.61 -9.76 -6.17
N LEU A 38 -5.77 -9.29 -5.71
CA LEU A 38 -6.57 -9.95 -4.70
C LEU A 38 -7.93 -10.28 -5.29
N VAL A 39 -8.45 -11.47 -4.99
CA VAL A 39 -9.73 -11.97 -5.52
C VAL A 39 -10.67 -12.41 -4.40
N ASN A 40 -11.97 -12.33 -4.67
CA ASN A 40 -12.99 -12.78 -3.73
C ASN A 40 -12.84 -14.28 -3.44
N GLY A 41 -13.09 -14.67 -2.19
CA GLY A 41 -12.91 -16.02 -1.67
C GLY A 41 -11.45 -16.43 -1.39
N GLN A 42 -10.45 -15.60 -1.68
CA GLN A 42 -9.05 -15.91 -1.40
C GLN A 42 -8.73 -15.83 0.09
N GLU A 43 -7.78 -16.64 0.55
CA GLU A 43 -7.20 -16.51 1.89
C GLU A 43 -5.87 -15.77 1.79
N LEU A 44 -5.80 -14.62 2.45
CA LEU A 44 -4.62 -13.77 2.48
C LEU A 44 -3.86 -14.03 3.80
N PRO A 45 -2.60 -14.44 3.77
CA PRO A 45 -1.76 -14.45 4.97
C PRO A 45 -1.53 -13.01 5.43
N VAL A 46 -1.76 -12.72 6.71
CA VAL A 46 -1.72 -11.36 7.28
C VAL A 46 -0.92 -11.28 8.58
N GLY A 47 -0.39 -12.40 9.06
CA GLY A 47 0.42 -12.48 10.27
C GLY A 47 0.82 -13.93 10.56
N GLY A 48 1.60 -14.14 11.62
CA GLY A 48 2.11 -15.47 11.95
C GLY A 48 2.86 -15.52 13.27
N SER A 49 3.39 -16.70 13.58
CA SER A 49 4.08 -16.95 14.85
C SER A 49 5.48 -16.30 14.87
N LEU A 50 5.91 -15.84 16.04
CA LEU A 50 7.30 -15.43 16.30
C LEU A 50 8.30 -16.61 16.22
N PHE A 51 7.80 -17.86 16.26
CA PHE A 51 8.62 -19.06 16.40
C PHE A 51 8.70 -19.91 15.11
N SER A 52 8.03 -19.51 14.04
CA SER A 52 8.07 -20.16 12.74
C SER A 52 7.99 -19.10 11.65
N ASP A 53 8.76 -19.24 10.57
CA ASP A 53 8.70 -18.34 9.40
C ASP A 53 7.33 -18.38 8.68
N ASP A 54 6.41 -19.24 9.13
CA ASP A 54 5.09 -19.42 8.58
C ASP A 54 4.10 -18.33 9.00
N LEU A 55 3.49 -17.69 8.00
CA LEU A 55 2.35 -16.80 8.15
C LEU A 55 1.06 -17.62 8.35
N THR A 56 0.81 -17.98 9.62
CA THR A 56 -0.31 -18.84 10.02
C THR A 56 -1.63 -18.11 10.18
N ILE A 57 -1.62 -16.79 10.42
CA ILE A 57 -2.83 -15.98 10.54
C ILE A 57 -3.30 -15.59 9.13
N ARG A 58 -4.56 -15.92 8.83
CA ARG A 58 -5.17 -15.70 7.52
C ARG A 58 -6.42 -14.85 7.62
N LEU A 59 -6.71 -14.15 6.54
CA LEU A 59 -7.92 -13.35 6.32
C LEU A 59 -8.65 -13.86 5.08
N LYS A 60 -9.93 -14.19 5.21
CA LYS A 60 -10.78 -14.56 4.07
C LYS A 60 -11.28 -13.30 3.37
N LEU A 61 -10.92 -13.11 2.12
CA LEU A 61 -11.32 -11.94 1.32
C LEU A 61 -12.73 -12.16 0.76
N ASP A 62 -13.75 -11.62 1.41
CA ASP A 62 -15.14 -11.70 0.97
C ASP A 62 -15.62 -10.40 0.31
N PHE A 63 -14.89 -9.92 -0.70
CA PHE A 63 -15.21 -8.66 -1.39
C PHE A 63 -16.66 -8.52 -1.86
N ASP A 64 -17.32 -9.64 -2.19
CA ASP A 64 -18.74 -9.67 -2.57
C ASP A 64 -19.65 -9.05 -1.49
N SER A 65 -19.27 -9.09 -0.21
CA SER A 65 -20.04 -8.47 0.88
C SER A 65 -20.12 -6.94 0.79
N PHE A 66 -19.29 -6.32 -0.06
CA PHE A 66 -19.23 -4.87 -0.24
C PHE A 66 -19.82 -4.40 -1.58
N GLU A 67 -20.21 -5.29 -2.50
CA GLU A 67 -20.54 -4.94 -3.88
C GLU A 67 -21.71 -3.95 -4.02
N ASP A 68 -22.74 -4.09 -3.18
CA ASP A 68 -23.90 -3.17 -3.17
C ASP A 68 -23.47 -1.71 -2.93
N GLN A 69 -22.40 -1.50 -2.18
CA GLN A 69 -21.85 -0.18 -1.88
C GLN A 69 -20.82 0.28 -2.91
N LEU A 70 -20.35 -0.60 -3.79
CA LEU A 70 -19.31 -0.34 -4.79
C LEU A 70 -19.86 0.02 -6.18
N GLY A 71 -21.17 0.02 -6.38
CA GLY A 71 -21.78 0.27 -7.69
C GLY A 71 -21.38 1.60 -8.36
N SER A 72 -21.03 2.62 -7.57
CA SER A 72 -20.53 3.92 -8.07
C SER A 72 -19.01 4.05 -8.12
N PHE A 73 -18.27 3.08 -7.57
CA PHE A 73 -16.82 3.10 -7.50
C PHE A 73 -16.24 2.41 -8.73
N THR A 74 -16.31 3.10 -9.87
CA THR A 74 -15.84 2.62 -11.17
C THR A 74 -14.76 3.54 -11.74
N ALA A 75 -13.90 3.00 -12.61
CA ALA A 75 -12.80 3.77 -13.22
C ALA A 75 -13.29 5.05 -13.90
N GLU A 76 -14.37 4.96 -14.68
CA GLU A 76 -15.00 6.10 -15.38
C GLU A 76 -15.47 7.19 -14.41
N ARG A 77 -16.20 6.81 -13.34
CA ARG A 77 -16.71 7.79 -12.36
C ARG A 77 -15.59 8.48 -11.59
N ILE A 78 -14.53 7.74 -11.24
CA ILE A 78 -13.35 8.30 -10.58
C ILE A 78 -12.61 9.25 -11.54
N TRP A 79 -12.47 8.88 -12.81
CA TRP A 79 -11.86 9.74 -13.82
C TRP A 79 -12.66 11.03 -14.06
N ASP A 80 -13.97 10.94 -14.22
CA ASP A 80 -14.83 12.12 -14.40
C ASP A 80 -14.79 13.03 -13.18
N ALA A 81 -14.77 12.46 -11.98
CA ALA A 81 -14.65 13.22 -10.75
C ALA A 81 -13.26 13.88 -10.62
N TYR A 82 -12.20 13.21 -11.04
CA TYR A 82 -10.87 13.79 -11.14
C TYR A 82 -10.85 14.98 -12.10
N GLU A 83 -11.34 14.84 -13.33
CA GLU A 83 -11.30 15.91 -14.34
C GLU A 83 -12.06 17.16 -13.87
N ARG A 84 -13.17 17.00 -13.13
CA ARG A 84 -13.89 18.14 -12.51
C ARG A 84 -13.08 18.86 -11.43
N ASN A 85 -12.22 18.16 -10.69
CA ASN A 85 -11.45 18.70 -9.56
C ASN A 85 -9.97 18.97 -9.90
N LYS A 86 -9.53 18.58 -11.10
CA LYS A 86 -8.13 18.51 -11.51
C LYS A 86 -7.35 19.79 -11.27
N LYS A 87 -7.91 20.94 -11.68
CA LYS A 87 -7.24 22.24 -11.52
C LYS A 87 -6.97 22.57 -10.05
N ALA A 88 -7.99 22.44 -9.21
CA ALA A 88 -7.88 22.73 -7.77
C ALA A 88 -6.89 21.77 -7.08
N LEU A 89 -6.91 20.49 -7.47
CA LEU A 89 -5.98 19.49 -6.94
C LEU A 89 -4.53 19.81 -7.33
N ILE A 90 -4.26 20.13 -8.60
CA ILE A 90 -2.92 20.50 -9.09
C ILE A 90 -2.41 21.73 -8.35
N GLU A 91 -3.24 22.77 -8.20
CA GLU A 91 -2.87 23.97 -7.45
C GLU A 91 -2.55 23.66 -5.97
N TRP A 92 -3.32 22.77 -5.35
CA TRP A 92 -3.09 22.34 -3.97
C TRP A 92 -1.79 21.54 -3.82
N LEU A 93 -1.54 20.56 -4.71
CA LEU A 93 -0.31 19.78 -4.73
C LEU A 93 0.93 20.66 -4.95
N HIS A 94 0.84 21.62 -5.88
CA HIS A 94 1.91 22.59 -6.12
C HIS A 94 2.19 23.46 -4.89
N LYS A 95 1.15 23.95 -4.20
CA LYS A 95 1.31 24.70 -2.94
C LYS A 95 1.91 23.85 -1.82
N ALA A 96 1.69 22.55 -1.84
CA ALA A 96 2.31 21.60 -0.92
C ALA A 96 3.76 21.23 -1.32
N GLY A 97 4.27 21.73 -2.45
CA GLY A 97 5.58 21.35 -2.97
C GLY A 97 5.64 19.91 -3.47
N SER A 98 4.49 19.30 -3.77
CA SER A 98 4.38 17.90 -4.17
C SER A 98 4.52 17.72 -5.67
N ASN A 99 5.36 16.76 -6.07
CA ASN A 99 5.57 16.38 -7.48
C ASN A 99 4.84 15.10 -7.89
N ILE A 100 4.01 14.53 -7.01
CA ILE A 100 3.23 13.32 -7.32
C ILE A 100 2.31 13.54 -8.53
N ASP A 101 2.06 12.48 -9.29
CA ASP A 101 1.03 12.52 -10.31
C ASP A 101 -0.36 12.82 -9.68
N PRO A 102 -1.07 13.87 -10.15
CA PRO A 102 -2.32 14.28 -9.54
C PRO A 102 -3.41 13.22 -9.61
N TYR A 103 -3.46 12.41 -10.68
CA TYR A 103 -4.46 11.36 -10.80
C TYR A 103 -4.17 10.22 -9.82
N VAL A 104 -2.90 9.80 -9.69
CA VAL A 104 -2.49 8.80 -8.69
C VAL A 104 -2.87 9.25 -7.29
N TYR A 105 -2.54 10.49 -6.91
CA TYR A 105 -2.93 11.03 -5.61
C TYR A 105 -4.45 11.02 -5.42
N TYR A 106 -5.21 11.45 -6.44
CA TYR A 106 -6.68 11.45 -6.38
C TYR A 106 -7.25 10.04 -6.22
N ALA A 107 -6.73 9.07 -6.96
CA ALA A 107 -7.15 7.67 -6.87
C ALA A 107 -6.90 7.07 -5.49
N CYS A 108 -5.72 7.31 -4.89
CA CYS A 108 -5.42 6.93 -3.52
C CYS A 108 -6.37 7.56 -2.52
N TYR A 109 -6.67 8.85 -2.67
CA TYR A 109 -7.63 9.55 -1.82
C TYR A 109 -9.03 8.94 -1.92
N GLN A 110 -9.52 8.67 -3.14
CA GLN A 110 -10.83 8.04 -3.33
C GLN A 110 -10.87 6.62 -2.75
N ALA A 111 -9.81 5.82 -2.96
CA ALA A 111 -9.70 4.49 -2.38
C ALA A 111 -9.66 4.54 -0.84
N GLN A 112 -8.94 5.50 -0.25
CA GLN A 112 -8.91 5.69 1.19
C GLN A 112 -10.30 6.01 1.74
N MET A 113 -10.97 7.03 1.19
CA MET A 113 -12.31 7.41 1.64
C MET A 113 -13.31 6.26 1.50
N LYS A 114 -13.21 5.49 0.41
CA LYS A 114 -14.10 4.35 0.19
C LYS A 114 -13.80 3.19 1.14
N MET A 115 -12.53 2.88 1.37
CA MET A 115 -12.09 1.88 2.35
C MET A 115 -12.64 2.23 3.74
N GLN A 116 -12.46 3.48 4.17
CA GLN A 116 -12.92 3.95 5.48
C GLN A 116 -14.43 3.82 5.63
N GLN A 117 -15.19 4.17 4.57
CA GLN A 117 -16.64 3.98 4.55
C GLN A 117 -17.03 2.50 4.70
N LEU A 118 -16.40 1.61 3.92
CA LEU A 118 -16.80 0.20 3.84
C LEU A 118 -16.42 -0.61 5.08
N LEU A 119 -15.26 -0.30 5.68
CA LEU A 119 -14.79 -0.91 6.93
C LEU A 119 -15.25 -0.14 8.17
N GLU A 120 -16.08 0.90 8.01
CA GLU A 120 -16.55 1.73 9.13
C GLU A 120 -15.39 2.24 10.00
N PHE A 121 -14.25 2.54 9.37
CA PHE A 121 -13.03 3.00 10.03
C PHE A 121 -13.06 4.51 10.17
N ASP A 122 -12.83 4.99 11.40
CA ASP A 122 -12.65 6.40 11.71
C ASP A 122 -11.19 6.64 12.13
N PRO A 123 -10.40 7.44 11.38
CA PRO A 123 -9.00 7.73 11.73
C PRO A 123 -8.82 8.50 13.03
N VAL A 124 -9.89 9.06 13.61
CA VAL A 124 -9.87 9.80 14.87
C VAL A 124 -10.14 8.89 16.07
N VAL A 125 -10.79 7.74 15.85
CA VAL A 125 -11.10 6.79 16.91
C VAL A 125 -9.98 5.75 16.97
N PRO A 126 -9.32 5.57 18.13
CA PRO A 126 -8.32 4.52 18.29
C PRO A 126 -8.91 3.16 17.95
N THR A 127 -8.17 2.38 17.15
CA THR A 127 -8.55 1.00 16.84
C THR A 127 -8.57 0.16 18.11
N ASN A 128 -9.59 -0.68 18.26
CA ASN A 128 -9.66 -1.60 19.40
C ASN A 128 -8.93 -2.91 19.05
N SER A 129 -7.61 -2.91 19.18
CA SER A 129 -6.76 -4.09 18.87
C SER A 129 -7.18 -5.34 19.64
N SER A 130 -7.75 -5.19 20.84
CA SER A 130 -8.27 -6.33 21.61
C SER A 130 -9.50 -6.97 20.98
N GLU A 131 -10.39 -6.18 20.37
CA GLU A 131 -11.55 -6.69 19.63
C GLU A 131 -11.15 -7.30 18.31
N ARG A 132 -10.19 -6.69 17.60
CA ARG A 132 -9.61 -7.28 16.39
C ARG A 132 -9.00 -8.65 16.69
N LYS A 133 -8.22 -8.75 17.77
CA LYS A 133 -7.62 -10.02 18.21
C LYS A 133 -8.66 -11.09 18.50
N LYS A 134 -9.76 -10.75 19.19
CA LYS A 134 -10.85 -11.71 19.47
C LYS A 134 -11.46 -12.31 18.20
N VAL A 135 -11.51 -11.56 17.10
CA VAL A 135 -12.01 -12.07 15.81
C VAL A 135 -11.03 -13.10 15.23
N TYR A 136 -9.72 -12.84 15.31
CA TYR A 136 -8.68 -13.78 14.88
C TYR A 136 -8.54 -15.02 15.77
N ASP A 137 -8.79 -14.88 17.08
CA ASP A 137 -8.75 -15.99 18.05
C ASP A 137 -10.02 -16.88 17.97
N GLY A 138 -11.00 -16.52 17.14
CA GLY A 138 -12.24 -17.27 16.93
C GLY A 138 -12.04 -18.59 16.17
N GLU A 139 -13.13 -19.35 16.02
CA GLU A 139 -13.11 -20.58 15.22
C GLU A 139 -13.09 -20.26 13.71
N GLY A 140 -12.05 -20.71 13.01
CA GLY A 140 -11.94 -20.60 11.55
C GLY A 140 -11.19 -19.36 11.06
N ILE A 141 -11.22 -19.13 9.75
CA ILE A 141 -10.56 -17.98 9.12
C ILE A 141 -11.59 -16.84 9.04
N PRO A 142 -11.36 -15.70 9.73
CA PRO A 142 -12.30 -14.59 9.74
C PRO A 142 -12.40 -13.94 8.36
N LYS A 143 -13.56 -13.37 8.06
CA LYS A 143 -13.80 -12.65 6.82
C LYS A 143 -13.40 -11.19 6.94
N LEU A 144 -13.02 -10.56 5.83
CA LEU A 144 -12.71 -9.13 5.79
C LEU A 144 -13.87 -8.28 6.30
N SER A 145 -15.12 -8.67 5.99
CA SER A 145 -16.31 -7.99 6.51
C SER A 145 -16.52 -8.07 8.03
N ASP A 146 -15.89 -9.02 8.73
CA ASP A 146 -15.97 -9.15 10.18
C ASP A 146 -15.17 -8.06 10.93
N PHE A 147 -14.32 -7.33 10.20
CA PHE A 147 -13.43 -6.30 10.74
C PHE A 147 -13.97 -4.87 10.62
N LYS A 148 -15.25 -4.70 10.30
CA LYS A 148 -15.90 -3.38 10.36
C LYS A 148 -15.76 -2.76 11.75
N GLY A 149 -15.35 -1.49 11.81
CA GLY A 149 -15.09 -0.72 13.02
C GLY A 149 -13.84 -1.13 13.81
N LYS A 150 -13.10 -2.16 13.37
CA LYS A 150 -11.96 -2.73 14.10
C LYS A 150 -10.79 -3.13 13.20
N SER A 151 -10.82 -2.72 11.93
CA SER A 151 -9.79 -3.02 10.94
C SER A 151 -8.48 -2.29 11.24
N GLU A 152 -7.35 -2.97 11.11
CA GLU A 152 -6.00 -2.39 11.17
C GLU A 152 -5.32 -2.49 9.79
N CYS A 153 -3.98 -2.44 9.76
CA CYS A 153 -3.22 -2.29 8.51
C CYS A 153 -3.52 -3.36 7.47
N ALA A 154 -3.62 -4.64 7.87
CA ALA A 154 -3.83 -5.74 6.96
C ALA A 154 -5.19 -5.68 6.24
N GLU A 155 -6.27 -5.47 6.99
CA GLU A 155 -7.62 -5.42 6.43
C GLU A 155 -7.82 -4.17 5.56
N GLN A 156 -7.31 -3.03 6.03
CA GLN A 156 -7.38 -1.77 5.31
C GLN A 156 -6.59 -1.82 4.00
N ALA A 157 -5.37 -2.37 4.01
CA ALA A 157 -4.57 -2.55 2.79
C ALA A 157 -5.19 -3.58 1.83
N ALA A 158 -5.75 -4.69 2.33
CA ALA A 158 -6.43 -5.67 1.49
C ALA A 158 -7.62 -5.05 0.73
N LEU A 159 -8.49 -4.31 1.42
CA LEU A 159 -9.60 -3.62 0.77
C LEU A 159 -9.12 -2.48 -0.15
N GLY A 160 -8.12 -1.70 0.29
CA GLY A 160 -7.51 -0.65 -0.53
C GLY A 160 -6.95 -1.17 -1.84
N LYS A 161 -6.27 -2.32 -1.81
CA LYS A 161 -5.77 -3.02 -3.00
C LYS A 161 -6.89 -3.40 -3.95
N TYR A 162 -7.99 -3.97 -3.44
CA TYR A 162 -9.15 -4.34 -4.24
C TYR A 162 -9.81 -3.12 -4.89
N LEU A 163 -9.94 -2.02 -4.15
CA LEU A 163 -10.49 -0.75 -4.66
C LEU A 163 -9.64 -0.18 -5.80
N LEU A 164 -8.31 -0.11 -5.64
CA LEU A 164 -7.41 0.35 -6.69
C LEU A 164 -7.45 -0.56 -7.93
N GLN A 165 -7.50 -1.88 -7.72
CA GLN A 165 -7.66 -2.85 -8.80
C GLN A 165 -8.95 -2.63 -9.59
N ARG A 166 -10.07 -2.37 -8.91
CA ARG A 166 -11.38 -2.12 -9.55
C ARG A 166 -11.37 -0.89 -10.46
N ILE A 167 -10.57 0.11 -10.15
CA ILE A 167 -10.45 1.34 -10.94
C ILE A 167 -9.25 1.31 -11.92
N GLY A 168 -8.58 0.17 -12.05
CA GLY A 168 -7.49 -0.02 -13.00
C GLY A 168 -6.16 0.60 -12.57
N VAL A 169 -5.98 0.93 -11.29
CA VAL A 169 -4.69 1.44 -10.76
C VAL A 169 -3.81 0.26 -10.34
N GLU A 170 -2.69 0.13 -11.05
CA GLU A 170 -1.71 -0.93 -10.79
C GLU A 170 -1.03 -0.73 -9.43
N SER A 171 -1.16 -1.74 -8.58
CA SER A 171 -0.64 -1.75 -7.22
C SER A 171 -0.41 -3.19 -6.77
N ALA A 172 0.40 -3.37 -5.73
CA ALA A 172 0.56 -4.63 -5.01
C ALA A 172 0.22 -4.42 -3.54
N TYR A 173 -0.47 -5.39 -2.94
CA TYR A 173 -0.53 -5.51 -1.49
C TYR A 173 0.81 -6.06 -0.99
N VAL A 174 1.35 -5.44 0.05
CA VAL A 174 2.56 -5.89 0.72
C VAL A 174 2.30 -5.98 2.22
N SER A 175 2.65 -7.12 2.81
CA SER A 175 2.77 -7.31 4.26
C SER A 175 4.25 -7.50 4.59
N GLY A 176 4.73 -6.81 5.61
CA GLY A 176 6.11 -6.85 6.07
C GLY A 176 6.27 -5.99 7.31
N ILE A 177 7.32 -5.15 7.35
CA ILE A 177 7.61 -4.27 8.48
C ILE A 177 7.70 -2.80 8.06
N GLY A 178 7.51 -1.89 9.02
CA GLY A 178 7.80 -0.48 8.86
C GLY A 178 8.35 0.16 10.14
N MET A 179 9.17 1.20 9.98
CA MET A 179 9.77 1.95 11.08
C MET A 179 10.03 3.42 10.72
N GLN A 180 10.29 4.25 11.72
CA GLN A 180 10.51 5.68 11.60
C GLN A 180 11.97 6.01 11.25
N ASP A 181 12.94 5.41 11.94
CA ASP A 181 14.36 5.64 11.74
C ASP A 181 15.17 4.33 11.72
N ALA A 182 15.56 3.89 10.52
CA ALA A 182 16.40 2.70 10.35
C ALA A 182 17.80 2.80 11.02
N ASN A 183 18.23 3.98 11.48
CA ASN A 183 19.49 4.13 12.20
C ASN A 183 19.32 4.07 13.73
N ASP A 184 18.09 4.08 14.23
CA ASP A 184 17.82 3.93 15.66
C ASP A 184 17.88 2.44 16.02
N SER A 185 18.98 2.03 16.65
CA SER A 185 19.18 0.64 17.08
C SER A 185 18.23 0.19 18.19
N ASP A 186 17.54 1.14 18.85
CA ASP A 186 16.58 0.86 19.91
C ASP A 186 15.13 0.86 19.39
N GLU A 187 14.88 1.29 18.15
CA GLU A 187 13.56 1.22 17.52
C GLU A 187 13.24 -0.20 17.06
N TYR A 188 12.05 -0.68 17.44
CA TYR A 188 11.50 -1.94 16.96
C TYR A 188 10.63 -1.67 15.74
N PRO A 189 10.85 -2.34 14.59
CA PRO A 189 9.92 -2.26 13.49
C PRO A 189 8.55 -2.81 13.87
N GLU A 190 7.51 -2.19 13.33
CA GLU A 190 6.13 -2.65 13.47
C GLU A 190 5.77 -3.55 12.28
N GLU A 191 5.12 -4.68 12.54
CA GLU A 191 4.45 -5.44 11.47
C GLU A 191 3.40 -4.54 10.80
N HIS A 192 3.52 -4.38 9.49
CA HIS A 192 2.71 -3.41 8.76
C HIS A 192 2.34 -3.90 7.36
N SER A 193 1.12 -3.57 6.95
CA SER A 193 0.64 -3.81 5.59
C SER A 193 0.40 -2.50 4.86
N PHE A 194 0.85 -2.42 3.62
CA PHE A 194 0.82 -1.22 2.79
C PHE A 194 0.68 -1.58 1.32
N LEU A 195 0.48 -0.58 0.47
CA LEU A 195 0.36 -0.76 -0.98
C LEU A 195 1.57 -0.20 -1.70
N VAL A 196 2.12 -0.95 -2.65
CA VAL A 196 3.18 -0.47 -3.56
C VAL A 196 2.59 -0.20 -4.92
N MET A 197 2.85 0.98 -5.48
CA MET A 197 2.31 1.41 -6.78
C MET A 197 3.44 1.88 -7.69
N LYS A 198 3.20 1.91 -9.01
CA LYS A 198 4.13 2.55 -9.93
C LYS A 198 4.12 4.07 -9.76
N ASN A 199 5.28 4.69 -9.80
CA ASN A 199 5.41 6.13 -9.90
C ASN A 199 5.44 6.53 -11.39
N PRO A 200 4.37 7.11 -11.97
CA PRO A 200 4.37 7.45 -13.38
C PRO A 200 5.30 8.62 -13.74
N LYS A 201 5.77 9.39 -12.75
CA LYS A 201 6.71 10.52 -12.96
C LYS A 201 8.15 10.05 -13.12
N HIS A 202 8.52 8.94 -12.50
CA HIS A 202 9.89 8.42 -12.49
C HIS A 202 9.91 7.02 -13.12
N LYS A 203 10.62 6.86 -14.25
CA LYS A 203 10.69 5.57 -14.95
C LYS A 203 11.27 4.50 -14.03
N GLY A 204 10.44 3.53 -13.69
CA GLY A 204 10.80 2.43 -12.79
C GLY A 204 10.64 2.75 -11.30
N GLY A 205 10.35 4.00 -10.92
CA GLY A 205 10.11 4.39 -9.53
C GLY A 205 8.82 3.79 -8.98
N THR A 206 8.75 3.69 -7.65
CA THR A 206 7.57 3.18 -6.94
C THR A 206 7.11 4.15 -5.87
N LEU A 207 5.84 4.06 -5.51
CA LEU A 207 5.23 4.79 -4.41
C LEU A 207 4.76 3.78 -3.37
N ILE A 208 4.86 4.12 -2.10
CA ILE A 208 4.16 3.44 -1.01
C ILE A 208 2.91 4.25 -0.69
N PHE A 209 1.75 3.62 -0.79
CA PHE A 209 0.51 4.17 -0.25
C PHE A 209 0.20 3.48 1.07
N ASP A 210 0.47 4.18 2.17
CA ASP A 210 0.21 3.74 3.52
C ASP A 210 -1.22 4.11 3.94
N ILE A 211 -2.17 3.34 3.42
CA ILE A 211 -3.60 3.57 3.60
C ILE A 211 -4.04 3.48 5.07
N ALA A 212 -3.28 2.76 5.89
CA ALA A 212 -3.58 2.52 7.30
C ALA A 212 -3.13 3.66 8.24
N ARG A 213 -2.20 4.51 7.79
CA ARG A 213 -1.67 5.64 8.57
C ARG A 213 -1.80 6.97 7.81
N PRO A 214 -3.01 7.47 7.53
CA PRO A 214 -3.18 8.79 6.89
C PRO A 214 -2.57 9.93 7.72
N HIS A 215 -2.24 11.07 7.09
CA HIS A 215 -1.56 12.19 7.79
C HIS A 215 -2.38 12.88 8.89
N SER A 216 -3.70 12.81 8.82
CA SER A 216 -4.56 13.61 9.69
C SER A 216 -5.96 13.03 9.81
N GLN A 217 -6.71 13.58 10.76
CA GLN A 217 -8.15 13.36 10.97
C GLN A 217 -9.01 13.63 9.73
N LYS A 218 -8.48 14.31 8.70
CA LYS A 218 -9.19 14.57 7.43
C LYS A 218 -8.93 13.52 6.35
N SER A 219 -8.37 12.36 6.71
CA SER A 219 -8.09 11.27 5.78
C SER A 219 -7.27 11.74 4.58
N VAL A 220 -6.25 12.56 4.83
CA VAL A 220 -5.26 12.93 3.81
C VAL A 220 -4.35 11.71 3.60
N SER A 221 -4.36 11.16 2.39
CA SER A 221 -3.59 9.96 2.05
C SER A 221 -2.09 10.14 2.30
N ARG A 222 -1.49 9.18 3.00
CA ARG A 222 -0.03 9.11 3.15
C ARG A 222 0.55 8.35 1.97
N ILE A 223 1.26 9.05 1.11
CA ILE A 223 1.93 8.47 -0.06
C ILE A 223 3.40 8.86 0.03
N LEU A 224 4.30 7.89 -0.10
CA LEU A 224 5.74 8.09 -0.01
C LEU A 224 6.41 7.66 -1.31
N ASP A 225 7.37 8.45 -1.77
CA ASP A 225 8.23 8.10 -2.91
C ASP A 225 9.42 7.30 -2.40
N THR A 226 9.63 6.10 -2.94
CA THR A 226 10.68 5.19 -2.50
C THR A 226 12.03 5.58 -3.10
N ASP A 227 13.11 5.51 -2.32
CA ASP A 227 14.45 5.86 -2.82
C ASP A 227 14.92 4.95 -3.95
N VAL A 228 14.48 3.68 -3.93
CA VAL A 228 14.65 2.75 -5.05
C VAL A 228 13.35 2.00 -5.33
N PRO A 229 13.20 1.42 -6.53
CA PRO A 229 12.02 0.63 -6.86
C PRO A 229 11.80 -0.56 -5.92
N MET A 230 10.75 -0.49 -5.11
CA MET A 230 10.31 -1.60 -4.27
C MET A 230 9.55 -2.61 -5.13
N THR A 231 10.13 -3.79 -5.31
CA THR A 231 9.55 -4.86 -6.14
C THR A 231 9.60 -6.19 -5.41
N TYR A 232 8.75 -7.13 -5.80
CA TYR A 232 8.84 -8.51 -5.32
C TYR A 232 10.26 -9.08 -5.47
N LYS A 233 10.90 -8.87 -6.64
CA LYS A 233 12.26 -9.37 -6.91
C LYS A 233 13.31 -8.79 -5.96
N LEU A 234 13.14 -7.53 -5.54
CA LEU A 234 14.00 -6.92 -4.54
C LEU A 234 13.82 -7.60 -3.18
N LEU A 235 12.58 -7.71 -2.70
CA LEU A 235 12.30 -8.18 -1.35
C LEU A 235 12.49 -9.69 -1.17
N GLN A 236 12.16 -10.52 -2.18
CA GLN A 236 12.21 -11.99 -2.07
C GLN A 236 13.61 -12.57 -1.79
N ASN A 237 14.66 -11.80 -2.08
CA ASN A 237 16.05 -12.25 -1.94
C ASN A 237 16.68 -11.82 -0.60
N HIS A 238 15.90 -11.24 0.30
CA HIS A 238 16.37 -10.71 1.57
C HIS A 238 15.50 -11.21 2.70
N GLU A 239 16.15 -11.62 3.79
CA GLU A 239 15.49 -11.88 5.06
C GLU A 239 15.22 -10.55 5.77
N GLU A 240 16.20 -9.65 5.75
CA GLU A 240 16.16 -8.32 6.37
C GLU A 240 16.45 -7.25 5.32
N LEU A 241 15.46 -6.42 4.98
CA LEU A 241 15.66 -5.29 4.08
C LEU A 241 14.66 -4.18 4.35
N LEU A 242 15.18 -2.96 4.55
CA LEU A 242 14.40 -1.74 4.61
C LEU A 242 14.69 -0.82 3.42
N VAL A 243 13.61 -0.35 2.81
CA VAL A 243 13.61 0.66 1.75
C VAL A 243 13.12 1.98 2.33
N GLY A 244 13.94 3.01 2.22
CA GLY A 244 13.54 4.35 2.61
C GLY A 244 12.53 4.93 1.63
N ALA A 245 11.58 5.68 2.16
CA ALA A 245 10.58 6.39 1.38
C ALA A 245 10.28 7.75 2.01
N THR A 246 10.11 8.76 1.16
CA THR A 246 9.90 10.15 1.58
C THR A 246 8.48 10.58 1.25
N ASP A 247 7.79 11.17 2.22
CA ASP A 247 6.43 11.65 2.05
C ASP A 247 6.29 12.67 0.90
N VAL A 248 5.38 12.41 -0.05
CA VAL A 248 5.23 13.25 -1.25
C VAL A 248 4.64 14.63 -0.94
N LEU A 249 4.04 14.84 0.24
CA LEU A 249 3.50 16.13 0.68
C LEU A 249 4.49 16.91 1.57
N GLY A 250 5.67 16.35 1.84
CA GLY A 250 6.71 16.97 2.68
C GLY A 250 6.33 17.13 4.15
N LYS A 251 5.25 16.49 4.62
CA LYS A 251 4.72 16.65 5.98
C LYS A 251 4.86 15.39 6.83
N GLY A 252 4.97 14.22 6.20
CA GLY A 252 5.14 12.94 6.89
C GLY A 252 6.57 12.56 7.20
N GLY A 253 7.55 13.34 6.73
CA GLY A 253 8.97 13.00 6.87
C GLY A 253 9.36 11.78 6.03
N ARG A 254 10.39 11.07 6.50
CA ARG A 254 10.93 9.86 5.91
C ARG A 254 10.53 8.67 6.77
N LEU A 255 10.19 7.56 6.14
CA LEU A 255 9.89 6.29 6.80
C LEU A 255 10.60 5.16 6.06
N TRP A 256 10.64 4.00 6.69
CA TRP A 256 11.29 2.81 6.16
C TRP A 256 10.29 1.66 6.13
N PHE A 257 10.29 0.91 5.04
CA PHE A 257 9.38 -0.22 4.82
C PHE A 257 10.11 -1.37 4.16
N GLY A 258 9.72 -2.60 4.46
CA GLY A 258 10.27 -3.77 3.77
C GLY A 258 9.92 -5.08 4.43
N VAL A 259 10.91 -5.97 4.55
CA VAL A 259 10.77 -7.32 5.11
C VAL A 259 11.79 -7.53 6.21
N GLY A 260 11.44 -8.32 7.22
CA GLY A 260 12.32 -8.56 8.37
C GLY A 260 11.58 -9.03 9.60
N GLU A 261 12.33 -9.42 10.62
CA GLU A 261 11.84 -9.63 11.97
C GLU A 261 11.49 -8.28 12.63
N PRO A 262 10.47 -8.20 13.48
CA PRO A 262 10.22 -7.00 14.29
C PRO A 262 11.18 -6.95 15.49
N VAL A 263 12.50 -6.91 15.24
CA VAL A 263 13.55 -6.97 16.27
C VAL A 263 14.54 -5.83 16.06
N ALA A 264 14.70 -4.98 17.08
CA ALA A 264 15.57 -3.81 17.02
C ALA A 264 17.03 -4.13 16.59
N GLY A 265 17.61 -3.23 15.78
CA GLY A 265 19.03 -3.27 15.39
C GLY A 265 19.47 -4.34 14.40
N LYS A 266 18.54 -5.13 13.81
CA LYS A 266 18.87 -6.22 12.87
C LYS A 266 18.70 -5.89 11.37
N HIS A 267 18.23 -4.69 11.04
CA HIS A 267 17.80 -4.40 9.65
C HIS A 267 18.91 -3.85 8.79
N THR A 268 19.00 -4.39 7.56
CA THR A 268 19.90 -3.86 6.53
C THR A 268 19.16 -2.81 5.72
N THR A 269 19.80 -1.67 5.48
CA THR A 269 19.30 -0.66 4.55
C THR A 269 19.87 -0.88 3.16
N ILE A 270 19.20 -0.39 2.12
CA ILE A 270 19.68 -0.53 0.73
C ILE A 270 21.09 0.04 0.52
N SER A 271 21.47 1.10 1.25
CA SER A 271 22.82 1.67 1.23
C SER A 271 23.91 0.66 1.62
N GLU A 272 23.56 -0.39 2.35
CA GLU A 272 24.47 -1.38 2.90
C GLU A 272 24.47 -2.69 2.12
N VAL A 273 23.54 -2.86 1.17
CA VAL A 273 23.53 -4.03 0.27
C VAL A 273 24.72 -3.93 -0.69
N PRO A 274 25.70 -4.85 -0.65
CA PRO A 274 26.90 -4.75 -1.47
C PRO A 274 26.52 -4.69 -2.96
N THR A 275 26.97 -3.64 -3.66
CA THR A 275 26.73 -3.38 -5.09
C THR A 275 27.32 -4.46 -6.03
N GLY A 276 27.84 -5.56 -5.48
CA GLY A 276 28.45 -6.69 -6.17
C GLY A 276 27.56 -7.93 -6.34
N GLN A 277 26.36 -8.01 -5.75
CA GLN A 277 25.39 -9.03 -6.14
C GLN A 277 24.80 -8.63 -7.50
N LYS A 278 25.47 -9.07 -8.58
CA LYS A 278 24.85 -9.11 -9.91
C LYS A 278 23.52 -9.84 -9.76
N LEU A 279 22.41 -9.11 -9.89
CA LEU A 279 21.11 -9.67 -10.20
C LEU A 279 21.33 -10.66 -11.34
N LYS A 280 21.27 -11.96 -11.04
CA LYS A 280 21.28 -12.99 -12.09
C LYS A 280 20.11 -12.65 -13.01
N ARG A 281 20.47 -12.28 -14.25
CA ARG A 281 19.56 -12.30 -15.38
C ARG A 281 19.50 -13.76 -15.79
N GLU A 282 18.48 -14.45 -15.30
CA GLU A 282 17.96 -15.65 -15.95
C GLU A 282 16.68 -15.25 -16.67
#